data_AF-A0A1F4XNB2-F1
#
_entry.id   AF-A0A1F4XNB2-F1
#
_cell.length_a   1.000
_cell.length_b   1.000
_cell.length_c   1.000
_cell.angle_alpha   90.00
_cell.angle_beta   90.00
_cell.angle_gamma   90.00
#
_symmetry.space_group_name_H-M   'P 1'
#
loop_
_entity.id
_entity.type
_entity.pdbx_description
1 polymer ?
#
loop_
_entity_poly.entity_id
_entity_poly.type
_entity_poly.pdbx_seq_one_letter_code
_entity_poly.pdbx_strand_id
1 'polypeptide(L)'
;MSKEKKSYQATVYVRLKEGVLDPQGTTIKRALGDMGYNGVEEIRSGKFFEVSFLSANRKEALKLVNQISDKLLANPVIEDFKVEI
;
A
#
# COMPACT_ATOMS: atom_id res chain seq x y z
N MET A 1 25.72 -20.05 -14.87
CA MET A 1 26.08 -18.71 -14.37
C MET A 1 24.98 -18.24 -13.42
N SER A 2 25.22 -18.31 -12.12
CA SER A 2 24.29 -17.81 -11.10
C SER A 2 24.23 -16.29 -11.21
N LYS A 3 23.06 -15.72 -11.54
CA LYS A 3 22.90 -14.26 -11.52
C LYS A 3 23.11 -13.77 -10.09
N GLU A 4 24.10 -12.90 -9.90
CA GLU A 4 24.37 -12.25 -8.62
C GLU A 4 23.10 -11.50 -8.17
N LYS A 5 22.62 -11.79 -6.96
CA LYS A 5 21.42 -11.14 -6.41
C LYS A 5 21.83 -9.81 -5.78
N LYS A 6 21.07 -8.76 -6.07
CA LYS A 6 21.21 -7.42 -5.48
C LYS A 6 20.07 -7.15 -4.51
N SER A 7 20.31 -6.27 -3.54
CA SER A 7 19.26 -5.78 -2.65
C SER A 7 18.36 -4.80 -3.37
N TYR A 8 17.05 -4.92 -3.16
CA TYR A 8 16.02 -4.00 -3.60
C TYR A 8 15.15 -3.62 -2.42
N GLN A 9 14.66 -2.38 -2.45
CA GLN A 9 13.63 -1.90 -1.54
C GLN A 9 12.41 -1.53 -2.35
N ALA A 10 11.26 -2.00 -1.91
CA ALA A 10 9.98 -1.62 -2.47
C ALA A 10 9.08 -1.06 -1.38
N THR A 11 8.28 -0.08 -1.76
CA THR A 11 7.17 0.42 -0.98
C THR A 11 5.87 -0.11 -1.56
N VAL A 12 5.01 -0.66 -0.71
CA VAL A 12 3.68 -1.13 -1.09
C VAL A 12 2.64 -0.30 -0.34
N TYR A 13 1.83 0.43 -1.11
CA TYR A 13 0.66 1.14 -0.61
C TYR A 13 -0.56 0.28 -0.82
N VAL A 14 -1.31 -0.03 0.24
CA VAL A 14 -2.58 -0.76 0.18
C VAL A 14 -3.69 0.17 0.63
N ARG A 15 -4.73 0.31 -0.18
CA ARG A 15 -5.89 1.17 0.09
C ARG A 15 -7.18 0.41 -0.13
N LEU A 16 -8.21 0.75 0.61
CA LEU A 16 -9.56 0.24 0.31
C LEU A 16 -9.95 0.65 -1.13
N LYS A 17 -10.73 -0.20 -1.80
CA LYS A 17 -11.31 0.09 -3.11
C LYS A 17 -12.30 1.26 -3.05
N GLU A 18 -12.54 1.88 -4.20
CA GLU A 18 -13.63 2.85 -4.33
C GLU A 18 -14.97 2.19 -4.00
N GLY A 19 -15.82 2.90 -3.26
CA GLY A 19 -17.11 2.37 -2.77
C GLY A 19 -17.02 1.50 -1.50
N VAL A 20 -15.82 1.08 -1.08
CA VAL A 20 -15.65 0.41 0.21
C VAL A 20 -15.57 1.45 1.33
N LEU A 21 -16.47 1.34 2.30
CA LEU A 21 -16.52 2.23 3.45
C LEU A 21 -15.24 2.14 4.27
N ASP A 22 -14.72 3.31 4.65
CA ASP A 22 -13.61 3.46 5.58
C ASP A 22 -14.10 4.11 6.89
N PRO A 23 -14.43 3.31 7.93
CA PRO A 23 -14.83 3.83 9.23
C PRO A 23 -13.72 4.65 9.92
N GLN A 24 -12.45 4.30 9.69
CA GLN A 24 -11.32 4.98 10.32
C GLN A 24 -11.13 6.38 9.73
N GLY A 25 -11.08 6.49 8.40
CA GLY A 25 -11.00 7.78 7.71
C GLY A 25 -12.17 8.70 8.06
N THR A 26 -13.39 8.15 8.15
CA THR A 26 -14.59 8.89 8.59
C THR A 26 -14.43 9.43 10.01
N THR A 27 -13.91 8.63 10.93
CA THR A 27 -13.71 9.02 12.33
C THR A 27 -12.67 10.13 12.45
N ILE A 28 -11.56 10.03 11.71
CA ILE A 28 -10.51 11.06 11.71
C ILE A 28 -11.04 12.37 11.11
N LYS A 29 -11.79 12.33 10.01
CA LYS A 29 -12.40 13.53 9.42
C LYS A 29 -13.29 14.26 10.43
N ARG A 30 -14.12 13.54 11.18
CA ARG A 30 -14.98 14.13 12.22
C ARG A 30 -14.15 14.83 13.29
N ALA A 31 -13.13 14.14 13.82
CA ALA A 31 -12.24 14.72 14.82
C ALA A 31 -11.54 16.00 14.32
N LEU A 32 -11.13 16.04 13.05
CA LEU A 32 -10.56 17.24 12.45
C LEU A 32 -11.57 18.41 12.36
N GLY A 33 -12.83 18.12 12.06
CA GLY A 33 -13.91 19.11 12.10
C GLY A 33 -14.08 19.70 13.49
N ASP A 34 -14.10 18.86 14.53
CA ASP A 34 -14.18 19.29 15.93
C ASP A 34 -12.97 20.16 16.35
N MET A 35 -11.81 19.95 15.71
CA MET A 35 -10.59 20.75 15.89
C MET A 35 -10.56 22.04 15.04
N GLY A 36 -11.60 22.32 14.25
CA GLY A 36 -11.73 23.53 13.42
C GLY A 36 -11.20 23.42 11.98
N TYR A 37 -10.73 22.24 11.55
CA TYR A 37 -10.23 22.01 10.18
C TYR A 37 -11.37 21.69 9.20
N ASN A 38 -12.27 22.65 8.99
CA ASN A 38 -13.48 22.45 8.17
C ASN A 38 -13.23 22.29 6.66
N GLY A 39 -12.01 22.54 6.18
CA GLY A 39 -11.63 22.38 4.77
C GLY A 39 -11.27 20.95 4.34
N VAL A 40 -11.26 19.99 5.26
CA VAL A 40 -10.91 18.60 4.94
C VAL A 40 -12.14 17.85 4.44
N GLU A 41 -12.19 17.60 3.13
CA GLU A 41 -13.34 16.99 2.48
C GLU A 41 -13.38 15.46 2.63
N GLU A 42 -12.24 14.78 2.58
CA GLU A 42 -12.14 13.33 2.65
C GLU A 42 -10.83 12.89 3.29
N ILE A 43 -10.89 11.81 4.08
CA ILE A 43 -9.72 11.07 4.54
C ILE A 43 -9.93 9.59 4.23
N ARG A 44 -8.91 8.99 3.64
CA ARG A 44 -8.81 7.55 3.36
C ARG A 44 -7.62 7.00 4.11
N SER A 45 -7.86 5.97 4.91
CA SER A 45 -6.86 5.18 5.60
C SER A 45 -6.43 3.99 4.74
N GLY A 46 -5.22 3.53 4.96
CA GLY A 46 -4.59 2.47 4.21
C GLY A 46 -3.37 1.94 4.94
N LYS A 47 -2.72 0.95 4.35
CA LYS A 47 -1.50 0.34 4.89
C LYS A 47 -0.32 0.71 4.01
N PHE A 48 0.84 0.80 4.65
CA PHE A 48 2.12 1.09 4.01
C PHE A 48 3.11 0.03 4.45
N PHE A 49 3.79 -0.61 3.49
CA PHE A 49 4.80 -1.62 3.77
C PHE A 49 6.10 -1.29 3.06
N GLU A 50 7.21 -1.32 3.80
CA GLU A 50 8.56 -1.34 3.23
C GLU A 50 9.04 -2.78 3.15
N VAL A 51 9.45 -3.21 1.96
CA VAL A 51 9.85 -4.58 1.68
C VAL A 51 11.27 -4.56 1.14
N SER A 52 12.20 -5.17 1.87
CA SER A 52 13.59 -5.36 1.45
C SER A 52 13.83 -6.81 1.03
N PHE A 53 14.42 -7.04 -0.14
CA PHE A 53 14.62 -8.40 -0.65
C PHE A 53 15.75 -8.50 -1.69
N LEU A 54 16.30 -9.71 -1.83
CA LEU A 54 17.36 -10.01 -2.79
C LEU A 54 16.76 -10.53 -4.11
N SER A 55 17.11 -9.90 -5.22
CA SER A 55 16.64 -10.31 -6.55
C SER A 55 17.72 -10.21 -7.62
N ALA A 56 17.59 -10.98 -8.70
CA ALA A 56 18.57 -11.02 -9.78
C ALA A 56 18.56 -9.75 -10.66
N ASN A 57 17.42 -9.07 -10.76
CA ASN A 57 17.25 -7.82 -11.52
C ASN A 57 15.93 -7.14 -11.11
N ARG A 58 15.75 -5.87 -11.51
CA ARG A 58 14.55 -5.07 -11.20
C ARG A 58 13.24 -5.70 -11.67
N LYS A 59 13.22 -6.40 -12.83
CA LYS A 59 12.01 -7.05 -13.35
C LYS A 59 11.56 -8.20 -12.46
N GLU A 60 12.48 -9.08 -12.10
CA GLU A 60 12.20 -10.17 -11.15
C GLU A 60 11.85 -9.62 -9.76
N ALA A 61 12.48 -8.51 -9.37
CA ALA A 61 12.20 -7.85 -8.12
C ALA A 61 10.75 -7.32 -8.06
N LEU A 62 10.33 -6.61 -9.10
CA LEU A 62 8.97 -6.11 -9.28
C LEU A 62 7.95 -7.25 -9.30
N LYS A 63 8.24 -8.34 -10.03
CA LYS A 63 7.37 -9.52 -10.06
C LYS A 63 7.17 -10.13 -8.67
N LEU A 64 8.24 -10.29 -7.90
CA LEU A 64 8.18 -10.87 -6.56
C LEU A 64 7.32 -10.03 -5.61
N VAL A 65 7.55 -8.72 -5.52
CA VAL A 65 6.77 -7.86 -4.62
C VAL A 65 5.30 -7.75 -5.04
N ASN A 66 4.99 -7.75 -6.34
CA ASN A 66 3.58 -7.81 -6.80
C ASN A 66 2.91 -9.12 -6.36
N GLN A 67 3.59 -10.26 -6.47
CA GLN A 67 3.04 -11.54 -6.03
C GLN A 67 2.80 -11.59 -4.52
N ILE A 68 3.72 -11.04 -3.72
CA ILE A 68 3.56 -10.95 -2.26
C ILE A 68 2.39 -10.02 -1.91
N SER A 69 2.26 -8.91 -2.63
CA SER A 69 1.22 -7.91 -2.40
C SER A 69 -0.16 -8.48 -2.68
N ASP A 70 -0.33 -9.15 -3.82
CA ASP A 70 -1.59 -9.79 -4.24
C ASP A 70 -1.99 -10.98 -3.35
N LYS A 71 -1.02 -11.77 -2.90
CA LYS A 71 -1.30 -12.97 -2.09
C LYS A 71 -1.53 -12.71 -0.62
N LEU A 72 -0.98 -11.62 -0.07
CA LEU A 72 -0.94 -11.45 1.39
C LEU A 72 -1.14 -10.01 1.86
N LEU A 73 -0.48 -9.02 1.24
CA LEU A 73 -0.50 -7.66 1.79
C LEU A 73 -1.82 -6.94 1.55
N ALA A 74 -2.50 -7.25 0.45
CA ALA A 74 -3.82 -6.72 0.10
C ALA A 74 -4.87 -7.81 0.09
N ASN A 75 -6.06 -7.50 0.58
CA ASN A 75 -7.24 -8.32 0.36
C ASN A 75 -7.87 -7.96 -1.01
N PRO A 76 -7.83 -8.86 -2.01
CA PRO A 76 -8.27 -8.53 -3.38
C PRO A 76 -9.76 -8.22 -3.50
N VAL A 77 -10.58 -8.58 -2.50
CA VAL A 77 -12.02 -8.29 -2.52
C VAL A 77 -12.29 -6.82 -2.22
N ILE A 78 -11.57 -6.23 -1.27
CA ILE A 78 -11.89 -4.91 -0.70
C ILE A 78 -10.76 -3.88 -0.78
N GLU A 79 -9.54 -4.30 -1.13
CA GLU A 79 -8.35 -3.45 -1.21
C GLU A 79 -7.71 -3.51 -2.60
N ASP A 80 -7.10 -2.40 -3.00
CA ASP A 80 -6.15 -2.29 -4.10
C ASP A 80 -4.75 -2.02 -3.54
N PHE A 81 -3.71 -2.31 -4.32
CA PHE A 81 -2.35 -1.95 -3.96
C PHE A 81 -1.57 -1.29 -5.10
N LYS A 82 -0.56 -0.50 -4.74
CA LYS A 82 0.43 0.10 -5.63
C LYS A 82 1.82 -0.22 -5.11
N VAL A 83 2.70 -0.65 -6.00
CA VAL A 83 4.11 -0.95 -5.71
C VAL A 83 5.00 0.14 -6.30
N GLU A 84 5.98 0.58 -5.52
CA GLU A 84 7.09 1.43 -5.93
C GLU A 84 8.41 0.72 -5.56
N ILE A 85 9.41 0.69 -6.45
CA ILE A 85 10.70 -0.01 -6.28
C ILE A 85 11.83 0.82 -6.87
#